data_AF-A0A4Y9QXN4-F1
#
_entry.id   AF-A0A4Y9QXN4-F1
#
_cell.length_a   1.000
_cell.length_b   1.000
_cell.length_c   1.000
_cell.angle_alpha   90.00
_cell.angle_beta   90.00
_cell.angle_gamma   90.00
#
_symmetry.space_group_name_H-M   'P 1'
#
loop_
_entity.id
_entity.type
_entity.pdbx_description
1 polymer ?
#
loop_
_entity_poly.entity_id
_entity_poly.type
_entity_poly.pdbx_seq_one_letter_code
_entity_poly.pdbx_strand_id
1 'polypeptide(L)'
;MPEQGLWLDADGNGFTEPPLPRGAEIWDQYGPPTSRFVYPVVGGVPYSYPQRALPWVEDPAQYHQYAVIGDPTDLRAAYDRSTDAELRQNIDALVDIHYFGWDRQIWVGTVAPAFGEPGGASMLTLSLPVSYLLRLGILQEIRPTVGSTGR
;
A
#
# COMPACT_ATOMS: atom_id res chain seq x y z
N MET A 1 -7.71 -21.32 19.44
CA MET A 1 -6.48 -20.72 18.90
C MET A 1 -6.82 -19.29 18.57
N PRO A 2 -6.33 -18.24 19.26
CA PRO A 2 -6.70 -16.90 18.86
C PRO A 2 -5.71 -16.40 17.80
N GLU A 3 -6.29 -15.92 16.71
CA GLU A 3 -5.68 -15.16 15.62
C GLU A 3 -5.18 -13.82 16.16
N GLN A 4 -4.03 -13.84 16.85
CA GLN A 4 -3.36 -12.63 17.35
C GLN A 4 -2.98 -11.78 16.12
N GLY A 5 -3.81 -10.80 15.79
CA GLY A 5 -3.55 -9.87 14.70
C GLY A 5 -2.19 -9.21 14.91
N LEU A 6 -1.31 -9.33 13.92
CA LEU A 6 0.05 -8.75 13.84
C LEU A 6 0.08 -7.21 13.88
N TRP A 7 -1.01 -6.55 14.27
CA TRP A 7 -1.27 -5.16 13.92
C TRP A 7 -1.98 -4.45 15.08
N LEU A 8 -1.17 -3.81 15.92
CA LEU A 8 -1.61 -2.99 17.05
C LEU A 8 -0.79 -1.69 17.05
N ASP A 9 -1.35 -0.58 17.55
CA ASP A 9 -0.58 0.61 17.87
C ASP A 9 0.35 0.38 19.09
N ALA A 10 1.15 1.39 19.45
CA ALA A 10 2.09 1.30 20.58
C ALA A 10 1.44 1.05 21.96
N ASP A 11 0.12 1.28 22.06
CA ASP A 11 -0.69 1.08 23.26
C ASP A 11 -1.52 -0.22 23.19
N GLY A 12 -1.39 -1.02 22.13
CA GLY A 12 -2.12 -2.27 21.95
C GLY A 12 -3.53 -2.10 21.35
N ASN A 13 -3.88 -0.94 20.80
CA ASN A 13 -5.18 -0.71 20.17
C ASN A 13 -5.16 -1.04 18.68
N GLY A 14 -6.33 -1.41 18.15
CA GLY A 14 -6.54 -1.63 16.73
C GLY A 14 -6.53 -0.33 15.91
N PHE A 15 -6.26 -0.47 14.62
CA PHE A 15 -6.13 0.58 13.60
C PHE A 15 -7.06 1.80 13.73
N THR A 16 -6.53 3.00 13.49
CA THR A 16 -7.31 4.25 13.37
C THR A 16 -7.55 4.63 11.90
N GLU A 17 -8.78 5.02 11.57
CA GLU A 17 -9.19 5.59 10.26
C GLU A 17 -8.61 7.01 10.05
N PRO A 18 -8.26 7.45 8.82
CA PRO A 18 -7.39 8.61 8.62
C PRO A 18 -8.17 9.92 8.31
N PRO A 19 -7.45 11.05 8.22
CA PRO A 19 -7.46 11.75 6.94
C PRO A 19 -6.09 11.57 6.30
N LEU A 20 -6.05 10.83 5.19
CA LEU A 20 -4.85 10.78 4.35
C LEU A 20 -4.58 12.20 3.84
N PRO A 21 -3.38 12.76 4.03
CA PRO A 21 -3.05 14.07 3.46
C PRO A 21 -3.30 14.08 1.95
N ARG A 22 -4.17 14.99 1.49
CA ARG A 22 -4.48 15.12 0.06
C ARG A 22 -3.28 15.64 -0.73
N GLY A 23 -2.81 14.82 -1.67
CA GLY A 23 -1.98 15.21 -2.80
C GLY A 23 -0.48 15.27 -2.49
N ALA A 24 0.30 14.49 -3.25
CA ALA A 24 1.75 14.31 -3.15
C ALA A 24 2.25 13.33 -2.07
N GLU A 25 1.59 12.18 -1.94
CA GLU A 25 2.14 11.06 -1.19
C GLU A 25 2.98 10.17 -2.12
N ILE A 26 4.19 9.82 -1.69
CA ILE A 26 4.96 8.72 -2.25
C ILE A 26 4.74 7.52 -1.33
N TRP A 27 4.35 6.39 -1.91
CA TRP A 27 4.29 5.11 -1.22
C TRP A 27 5.35 4.18 -1.78
N ASP A 28 5.84 3.26 -0.98
CA ASP A 28 6.76 2.22 -1.42
C ASP A 28 6.31 0.83 -1.00
N GLN A 29 6.93 -0.18 -1.60
CA GLN A 29 6.65 -1.58 -1.34
C GLN A 29 7.89 -2.44 -1.65
N TYR A 30 8.10 -3.50 -0.88
CA TYR A 30 8.83 -4.67 -1.35
C TYR A 30 7.86 -5.78 -1.78
N GLY A 31 8.06 -6.35 -2.96
CA GLY A 31 7.30 -7.48 -3.48
C GLY A 31 6.23 -7.10 -4.53
N PRO A 32 5.38 -8.06 -4.92
CA PRO A 32 4.53 -7.91 -6.10
C PRO A 32 3.40 -6.88 -5.90
N PRO A 33 2.98 -6.16 -6.96
CA PRO A 33 1.90 -5.17 -6.88
C PRO A 33 0.51 -5.82 -6.68
N THR A 34 0.42 -7.14 -6.54
CA THR A 34 -0.81 -7.83 -6.12
C THR A 34 -1.10 -7.67 -4.62
N SER A 35 -0.16 -7.13 -3.84
CA SER A 35 -0.35 -6.77 -2.44
C SER A 35 -1.27 -5.55 -2.26
N ARG A 36 -1.82 -5.43 -1.05
CA ARG A 36 -2.54 -4.23 -0.57
C ARG A 36 -1.75 -3.46 0.48
N PHE A 37 -0.54 -3.90 0.80
CA PHE A 37 0.30 -3.31 1.83
C PHE A 37 1.38 -2.44 1.20
N VAL A 38 1.41 -1.17 1.58
CA VAL A 38 2.42 -0.19 1.16
C VAL A 38 2.87 0.62 2.37
N TYR A 39 3.99 1.31 2.25
CA TYR A 39 4.52 2.16 3.30
C TYR A 39 4.63 3.60 2.80
N PRO A 40 4.18 4.60 3.58
CA PRO A 40 4.34 5.99 3.19
C PRO A 40 5.82 6.40 3.28
N VAL A 41 6.30 7.10 2.27
CA VAL A 41 7.65 7.68 2.21
C VAL A 41 7.55 9.14 2.67
N VAL A 42 7.65 9.35 3.98
CA VAL A 42 7.51 10.67 4.60
C VAL A 42 8.84 11.44 4.52
N GLY A 43 8.82 12.67 4.01
CA GLY A 43 10.02 13.50 3.87
C GLY A 43 11.07 12.91 2.92
N GLY A 44 10.67 12.01 2.00
CA GLY A 44 11.57 11.36 1.05
C GLY A 44 12.40 10.22 1.65
N VAL A 45 12.10 9.79 2.88
CA VAL A 45 12.86 8.74 3.58
C VAL A 45 11.98 7.48 3.73
N PRO A 46 12.28 6.40 2.99
CA PRO A 46 11.68 5.08 3.19
C PRO A 46 11.97 4.51 4.59
N TYR A 47 11.06 3.70 5.12
CA TYR A 47 11.38 2.83 6.25
C TYR A 47 12.45 1.80 5.85
N SER A 48 13.36 1.48 6.76
CA SER A 48 14.38 0.46 6.54
C SER A 48 13.76 -0.94 6.46
N TYR A 49 14.49 -1.90 5.88
CA TYR A 49 14.01 -3.28 5.78
C TYR A 49 13.67 -3.92 7.16
N PRO A 50 14.51 -3.77 8.21
CA PRO A 50 14.17 -4.17 9.58
C PRO A 50 12.86 -3.59 10.13
N GLN A 51 12.57 -2.31 9.83
CA GLN A 51 11.36 -1.66 10.34
C GLN A 51 10.07 -2.25 9.74
N ARG A 52 10.19 -2.92 8.58
CA ARG A 52 9.07 -3.56 7.87
C ARG A 52 8.81 -4.99 8.34
N ALA A 53 9.71 -5.57 9.12
CA ALA A 53 9.63 -6.94 9.65
C ALA A 53 9.05 -7.94 8.62
N LEU A 54 9.67 -7.99 7.44
CA LEU A 54 9.25 -8.89 6.37
C LEU A 54 9.90 -10.27 6.56
N PRO A 55 9.22 -11.37 6.16
CA PRO A 55 9.75 -12.74 6.32
C PRO A 55 10.87 -13.09 5.32
N TRP A 56 11.12 -12.22 4.34
CA TRP A 56 12.02 -12.48 3.23
C TRP A 56 13.38 -11.81 3.46
N VAL A 57 14.36 -12.16 2.64
CA VAL A 57 15.64 -11.42 2.58
C VAL A 57 15.42 -10.16 1.76
N GLU A 58 16.10 -9.06 2.14
CA GLU A 58 16.06 -7.83 1.38
C GLU A 58 16.56 -8.04 -0.06
N ASP A 59 15.71 -7.69 -1.02
CA ASP A 59 16.03 -7.72 -2.44
C ASP A 59 15.62 -6.37 -3.07
N PRO A 60 16.59 -5.50 -3.43
CA PRO A 60 16.32 -4.24 -4.10
C PRO A 60 15.58 -4.40 -5.44
N ALA A 61 15.65 -5.56 -6.09
CA ALA A 61 14.89 -5.82 -7.32
C ALA A 61 13.38 -5.97 -7.08
N GLN A 62 12.98 -6.18 -5.82
CA GLN A 62 11.58 -6.21 -5.39
C GLN A 62 11.10 -4.87 -4.85
N TYR A 63 11.94 -3.83 -4.83
CA TYR A 63 11.58 -2.52 -4.31
C TYR A 63 10.89 -1.67 -5.37
N HIS A 64 9.72 -1.14 -5.01
CA HIS A 64 8.91 -0.28 -5.86
C HIS A 64 8.54 1.00 -5.11
N GLN A 65 8.41 2.10 -5.85
CA GLN A 65 7.83 3.34 -5.35
C GLN A 65 6.70 3.80 -6.27
N TYR A 66 5.71 4.44 -5.68
CA TYR A 66 4.49 4.89 -6.33
C TYR A 66 4.19 6.33 -5.94
N ALA A 67 3.94 7.19 -6.91
CA ALA A 67 3.34 8.49 -6.68
C ALA A 67 1.81 8.33 -6.63
N VAL A 68 1.17 8.93 -5.62
CA VAL A 68 -0.29 9.06 -5.55
C VAL A 68 -0.71 10.24 -6.40
N ILE A 69 -1.33 9.96 -7.56
CA ILE A 69 -1.71 10.95 -8.58
C ILE A 69 -3.24 11.10 -8.73
N GLY A 70 -4.02 10.20 -8.12
CA GLY A 70 -5.48 10.31 -7.99
C GLY A 70 -5.93 10.36 -6.53
N ASP A 71 -7.24 10.32 -6.29
CA ASP A 71 -7.81 10.25 -4.93
C ASP A 71 -7.97 8.77 -4.52
N PRO A 72 -7.14 8.24 -3.60
CA PRO A 72 -7.22 6.85 -3.17
C PRO A 72 -8.41 6.58 -2.23
N THR A 73 -9.15 7.61 -1.82
CA THR A 73 -10.36 7.50 -0.99
C THR A 73 -11.65 7.50 -1.82
N ASP A 74 -11.59 7.94 -3.09
CA ASP A 74 -12.72 7.94 -4.02
C ASP A 74 -12.51 6.93 -5.16
N LEU A 75 -12.47 5.66 -4.76
CA LEU A 75 -12.30 4.54 -5.70
C LEU A 75 -13.48 4.41 -6.67
N ARG A 76 -14.68 4.84 -6.24
CA ARG A 76 -15.87 4.78 -7.08
C ARG A 76 -15.73 5.71 -8.28
N ALA A 77 -15.33 6.96 -8.06
CA ALA A 77 -15.14 7.88 -9.17
C ALA A 77 -13.99 7.45 -10.11
N ALA A 78 -12.92 6.84 -9.58
CA ALA A 78 -11.86 6.27 -10.42
C ALA A 78 -12.36 5.09 -11.27
N TYR A 79 -13.14 4.19 -10.68
CA TYR A 79 -13.79 3.08 -11.39
C TYR A 79 -14.73 3.59 -12.49
N ASP A 80 -15.59 4.57 -12.20
CA ASP A 80 -16.59 5.07 -13.15
C ASP A 80 -15.93 5.76 -14.36
N ARG A 81 -14.75 6.35 -14.19
CA ARG A 81 -13.94 6.93 -15.27
C ARG A 81 -13.13 5.89 -16.06
N SER A 82 -12.94 4.70 -15.51
CA SER A 82 -12.09 3.68 -16.14
C SER A 82 -12.77 3.07 -17.37
N THR A 83 -12.00 2.99 -18.45
CA THR A 83 -12.37 2.29 -19.69
C THR A 83 -11.83 0.85 -19.75
N ASP A 84 -11.11 0.42 -18.71
CA ASP A 84 -10.55 -0.93 -18.60
C ASP A 84 -11.63 -1.94 -18.20
N ALA A 85 -12.25 -2.56 -19.21
CA ALA A 85 -13.38 -3.48 -19.00
C ALA A 85 -13.02 -4.71 -18.15
N GLU A 86 -11.81 -5.24 -18.30
CA GLU A 86 -11.35 -6.40 -17.54
C GLU A 86 -11.14 -6.04 -16.06
N LEU A 87 -10.47 -4.91 -15.79
CA LEU A 87 -10.31 -4.42 -14.42
C LEU A 87 -11.66 -4.19 -13.75
N ARG A 88 -12.61 -3.59 -14.47
CA ARG A 88 -13.94 -3.32 -13.96
C ARG A 88 -14.68 -4.61 -13.61
N GLN A 89 -14.67 -5.61 -14.49
CA GLN A 89 -15.25 -6.93 -14.21
C GLN A 89 -14.61 -7.58 -12.98
N ASN A 90 -13.29 -7.47 -12.82
CA ASN A 90 -12.62 -8.00 -11.64
C ASN A 90 -13.03 -7.26 -10.36
N ILE A 91 -13.14 -5.94 -10.38
CA ILE A 91 -13.63 -5.16 -9.22
C ILE A 91 -15.08 -5.51 -8.91
N ASP A 92 -15.94 -5.60 -9.92
CA ASP A 92 -17.35 -5.99 -9.75
C ASP A 92 -17.46 -7.37 -9.10
N ALA A 93 -16.64 -8.34 -9.54
CA ALA A 93 -16.58 -9.67 -8.91
C ALA A 93 -16.15 -9.61 -7.43
N LEU A 94 -15.22 -8.71 -7.06
CA LEU A 94 -14.83 -8.51 -5.65
C LEU A 94 -15.96 -7.90 -4.82
N VAL A 95 -16.79 -7.03 -5.42
CA VAL A 95 -17.99 -6.45 -4.80
C VAL A 95 -19.04 -7.54 -4.59
N ASP A 96 -19.31 -8.34 -5.62
CA ASP A 96 -20.33 -9.40 -5.61
C ASP A 96 -20.07 -10.46 -4.55
N ILE A 97 -18.80 -10.80 -4.29
CA ILE A 97 -18.41 -11.74 -3.22
C ILE A 97 -18.23 -11.06 -1.86
N HIS A 98 -18.57 -9.79 -1.72
CA HIS A 98 -18.41 -8.97 -0.51
C HIS A 98 -16.97 -8.86 0.00
N TYR A 99 -15.97 -9.09 -0.85
CA TYR A 99 -14.56 -8.91 -0.49
C TYR A 99 -14.14 -7.44 -0.54
N PHE A 100 -14.80 -6.63 -1.37
CA PHE A 100 -14.59 -5.18 -1.49
C PHE A 100 -15.92 -4.42 -1.37
N GLY A 101 -15.88 -3.27 -0.71
CA GLY A 101 -16.97 -2.31 -0.62
C GLY A 101 -16.46 -0.93 -0.98
N TRP A 102 -17.29 -0.11 -1.64
CA TRP A 102 -16.90 1.22 -2.11
C TRP A 102 -16.59 2.20 -0.97
N ASP A 103 -17.15 1.96 0.20
CA ASP A 103 -16.93 2.68 1.46
C ASP A 103 -15.68 2.19 2.22
N ARG A 104 -14.99 1.17 1.71
CA ARG A 104 -13.83 0.59 2.38
C ARG A 104 -12.69 1.59 2.44
N GLN A 105 -12.28 1.90 3.66
CA GLN A 105 -11.22 2.85 3.95
C GLN A 105 -9.83 2.24 3.88
N ILE A 106 -8.84 3.12 3.72
CA ILE A 106 -7.43 2.79 3.90
C ILE A 106 -7.12 2.80 5.39
N TRP A 107 -6.56 1.71 5.88
CA TRP A 107 -6.18 1.59 7.29
C TRP A 107 -4.70 1.89 7.47
N VAL A 108 -4.36 2.60 8.55
CA VAL A 108 -2.98 2.86 8.95
C VAL A 108 -2.68 2.05 10.20
N GLY A 109 -1.59 1.30 10.19
CA GLY A 109 -1.14 0.53 11.35
C GLY A 109 0.37 0.55 11.51
N THR A 110 0.84 0.22 12.71
CA THR A 110 2.26 0.02 12.98
C THR A 110 2.61 -1.46 12.81
N VAL A 111 3.70 -1.73 12.09
CA VAL A 111 4.23 -3.09 11.94
C VAL A 111 4.77 -3.57 13.29
N ALA A 112 4.23 -4.67 13.79
CA ALA A 112 4.74 -5.31 15.00
C ALA A 112 6.13 -5.96 14.78
N PRO A 113 6.94 -6.16 15.83
CA PRO A 113 8.15 -6.97 15.74
C PRO A 113 7.83 -8.40 15.25
N ALA A 114 8.55 -8.86 14.23
CA ALA A 114 8.36 -10.18 13.64
C ALA A 114 9.65 -10.64 12.92
N PHE A 115 9.78 -11.96 12.71
CA PHE A 115 10.90 -12.56 11.96
C PHE A 115 12.31 -12.17 12.46
N GLY A 116 12.45 -11.88 13.75
CA GLY A 116 13.73 -11.44 14.35
C GLY A 116 14.03 -9.95 14.16
N GLU A 117 13.13 -9.21 13.51
CA GLU A 117 13.26 -7.78 13.25
C GLU A 117 12.38 -6.94 14.19
N PRO A 118 12.78 -5.69 14.49
CA PRO A 118 12.10 -4.85 15.47
C PRO A 118 10.74 -4.32 14.99
N GLY A 119 10.45 -4.31 13.69
CA GLY A 119 9.25 -3.66 13.18
C GLY A 119 9.24 -2.15 13.41
N GLY A 120 8.06 -1.55 13.49
CA GLY A 120 7.85 -0.13 13.79
C GLY A 120 7.59 0.77 12.58
N ALA A 121 7.60 0.23 11.36
CA ALA A 121 7.15 1.00 10.20
C ALA A 121 5.64 1.31 10.28
N SER A 122 5.24 2.49 9.81
CA SER A 122 3.84 2.77 9.49
C SER A 122 3.50 2.10 8.16
N MET A 123 2.38 1.39 8.10
CA MET A 123 1.94 0.66 6.92
C MET A 123 0.49 1.03 6.60
N LEU A 124 0.22 1.23 5.32
CA LEU A 124 -1.12 1.42 4.78
C LEU A 124 -1.67 0.09 4.28
N THR A 125 -2.89 -0.24 4.66
CA THR A 125 -3.67 -1.33 4.06
C THR A 125 -4.70 -0.74 3.13
N LEU A 126 -4.47 -0.93 1.83
CA LEU A 126 -5.29 -0.39 0.76
C LEU A 126 -6.56 -1.21 0.56
N SER A 127 -7.60 -0.56 0.04
CA SER A 127 -8.89 -1.21 -0.21
C SER A 127 -8.85 -2.17 -1.40
N LEU A 128 -7.99 -1.89 -2.39
CA LEU A 128 -7.70 -2.72 -3.56
C LEU A 128 -6.19 -2.95 -3.71
N PRO A 129 -5.76 -4.00 -4.44
CA PRO A 129 -4.34 -4.22 -4.74
C PRO A 129 -3.68 -3.04 -5.44
N VAL A 130 -2.38 -2.84 -5.21
CA VAL A 130 -1.58 -1.78 -5.87
C VAL A 130 -1.73 -1.85 -7.39
N SER A 131 -1.74 -3.05 -7.97
CA SER A 131 -1.91 -3.28 -9.41
C SER A 131 -3.24 -2.74 -9.94
N TYR A 132 -4.30 -2.75 -9.14
CA TYR A 132 -5.60 -2.20 -9.52
C TYR A 132 -5.58 -0.69 -9.42
N LEU A 133 -4.97 -0.14 -8.38
CA LEU A 133 -4.83 1.31 -8.21
C LEU A 133 -3.94 1.95 -9.29
N LEU A 134 -2.92 1.23 -9.77
CA LEU A 134 -2.13 1.60 -10.95
C LEU A 134 -3.01 1.65 -12.20
N ARG A 135 -3.80 0.61 -12.47
CA ARG A 135 -4.70 0.57 -13.64
C ARG A 135 -5.86 1.56 -13.55
N LEU A 136 -6.30 1.93 -12.35
CA LEU A 136 -7.30 2.99 -12.10
C LEU A 136 -6.72 4.40 -12.23
N GLY A 137 -5.40 4.56 -12.41
CA GLY A 137 -4.74 5.85 -12.49
C GLY A 137 -4.72 6.61 -11.15
N ILE A 138 -4.84 5.90 -10.03
CA ILE A 138 -4.69 6.46 -8.68
C ILE A 138 -3.21 6.50 -8.30
N LEU A 139 -2.49 5.44 -8.66
CA LEU A 139 -1.05 5.33 -8.47
C LEU A 139 -0.32 5.40 -9.80
N GLN A 140 0.90 5.89 -9.76
CA GLN A 140 1.87 5.79 -10.84
C GLN A 140 3.18 5.28 -10.29
N GLU A 141 3.70 4.19 -10.83
CA GLU A 141 5.02 3.69 -10.45
C GLU A 141 6.11 4.68 -10.88
N ILE A 142 6.96 5.05 -9.93
CA ILE A 142 8.16 5.84 -10.17
C ILE A 142 9.34 4.88 -10.18
N ARG A 143 10.05 4.83 -11.31
CA ARG A 143 11.33 4.13 -11.34
C ARG A 143 12.31 4.92 -10.48
N PRO A 144 13.11 4.27 -9.62
CA PRO A 144 14.26 4.93 -9.05
C PRO A 144 15.09 5.48 -10.20
N THR A 145 15.37 6.78 -10.19
CA THR A 145 16.39 7.34 -11.08
C THR A 145 17.68 6.63 -10.69
N VAL A 146 18.12 5.66 -11.49
CA VAL A 146 19.49 5.15 -11.39
C VAL A 146 20.36 6.38 -11.62
N GLY A 147 21.01 6.84 -10.56
CA GLY A 147 21.98 7.91 -10.67
C GLY A 147 22.97 7.54 -11.77
N SER A 148 23.06 8.37 -12.80
CA SER A 148 24.12 8.29 -13.80
C SER A 148 25.43 8.44 -13.05
N THR A 149 26.01 7.32 -12.63
CA THR A 149 27.36 7.29 -12.09
C THR A 149 28.25 7.38 -13.31
N GLY A 150 28.67 8.61 -13.61
CA GLY A 150 29.65 8.88 -14.63
C GLY A 150 30.93 8.10 -14.34
N ARG A 151 31.42 7.41 -15.36
CA ARG A 151 32.84 7.32 -15.68
C ARG A 151 33.00 7.13 -17.18
#